data_AF-A0A8J4E461-F1
#
_entry.id   AF-A0A8J4E461-F1
#
_cell.length_a   1.000
_cell.length_b   1.000
_cell.length_c   1.000
_cell.angle_alpha   90.00
_cell.angle_beta   90.00
_cell.angle_gamma   90.00
#
_symmetry.space_group_name_H-M   'P 1'
#
loop_
_entity.id
_entity.type
_entity.pdbx_description
1 polymer ?
#
loop_
_entity_poly.entity_id
_entity_poly.type
_entity_poly.pdbx_seq_one_letter_code
_entity_poly.pdbx_strand_id
1 'polypeptide(L)'
;MDVERLRTAIDAVVPRDDVASASEAGGLRFLDSVCLDRPEWTERISAVLDGIDAGVVGPDFEWFADLVNTGFYADPGNHGNDGGVSWRMLGWSPWPSTVPDHTATKPAVVTTVARHYDAVVIGSGAGGGVAAWALARSGRSVLLVERGGFAAVSGDHLDNRRVDGGNAYTFGGGTRVYGAQAWRFVPADFAMASTYGVPDGSALADWPIGYDDLEPFYTMAEYEIGVCGSDPGSPRRSRPYPMPPVPRAGWGRRLERAAGTLGMGTVAVPLAVNSVPYDGRPACGACRECVGFACRVDAKNGSHNTVLARAAATGNLHVRLGTRVRRIRTDRRRVTGVELTDGSVVTADDVVVAAGAVESARLLLCSPSDHEPDGLGNNHDQVGRYLQGHVYGGAIGVFDDEVVDLVGPGPSISTHDFRHHVDGLVGGGIIVDEFVPTPLGTYRYLRAAGLIGAHGLAAKQGMRHLARRMQRVVGPVQELTSAGSRVRLDPSVTDADGVPVARFSGGLHANDLAAQRFLGERAADWLRAAGARTAIPYGPPPADRPSVGQHQAGTCRMGTDPRSSVTDPAGRVWGHDNLRVVDASTHVTNGGVNPVLTVFANAFRVMHDWLGE
;
A
#
# COMPACT_ATOMS: atom_id res chain seq x y z
N MET A 1 -11.79 -4.74 -36.60
CA MET A 1 -12.66 -5.68 -35.87
C MET A 1 -14.11 -5.34 -36.20
N ASP A 2 -14.97 -6.34 -36.40
CA ASP A 2 -16.40 -6.11 -36.65
C ASP A 2 -17.08 -5.59 -35.38
N VAL A 3 -17.58 -4.35 -35.45
CA VAL A 3 -18.17 -3.64 -34.30
C VAL A 3 -19.43 -4.34 -33.80
N GLU A 4 -20.20 -4.97 -34.69
CA GLU A 4 -21.44 -5.66 -34.31
C GLU A 4 -21.16 -6.96 -33.56
N ARG A 5 -20.18 -7.72 -34.06
CA ARG A 5 -19.68 -8.94 -33.39
C ARG A 5 -19.16 -8.60 -32.00
N LEU A 6 -18.36 -7.53 -31.89
CA LEU A 6 -17.83 -7.09 -30.61
C LEU A 6 -18.92 -6.64 -29.65
N ARG A 7 -19.90 -5.87 -30.12
CA ARG A 7 -21.05 -5.43 -29.31
C ARG A 7 -21.82 -6.62 -28.74
N THR A 8 -22.10 -7.61 -29.59
CA THR A 8 -22.79 -8.85 -29.18
C THR A 8 -21.98 -9.60 -28.13
N ALA A 9 -20.67 -9.72 -28.29
CA ALA A 9 -19.80 -10.37 -27.31
C ALA A 9 -19.76 -9.62 -25.97
N ILE A 10 -19.68 -8.28 -25.98
CA ILE A 10 -19.73 -7.45 -24.76
C ILE A 10 -21.05 -7.66 -24.01
N ASP A 11 -22.17 -7.68 -24.71
CA ASP A 11 -23.50 -7.83 -24.09
C ASP A 11 -23.78 -9.26 -23.64
N ALA A 12 -23.10 -10.27 -24.20
CA ALA A 12 -23.09 -11.61 -23.64
C ALA A 12 -22.40 -11.64 -22.26
N VAL A 13 -21.42 -10.76 -22.02
CA VAL A 13 -20.78 -10.61 -20.71
C VAL A 13 -21.69 -9.89 -19.72
N VAL A 14 -22.16 -8.69 -20.04
CA VAL A 14 -23.07 -7.93 -19.18
C VAL A 14 -24.33 -7.56 -19.97
N PRO A 15 -25.36 -8.42 -19.93
CA PRO A 15 -26.56 -8.22 -20.73
C PRO A 15 -27.46 -7.12 -20.19
N ARG A 16 -28.35 -6.63 -21.06
CA ARG A 16 -29.43 -5.72 -20.70
C ARG A 16 -30.47 -6.44 -19.85
N ASP A 17 -30.96 -5.74 -18.83
CA ASP A 17 -32.17 -6.05 -18.07
C ASP A 17 -32.96 -4.74 -17.84
N ASP A 18 -33.42 -4.48 -16.63
CA ASP A 18 -33.90 -3.14 -16.22
C ASP A 18 -32.76 -2.10 -16.15
N VAL A 19 -31.51 -2.56 -16.19
CA VAL A 19 -30.30 -1.76 -16.27
C VAL A 19 -29.64 -1.98 -17.64
N ALA A 20 -29.00 -0.94 -18.18
CA ALA A 20 -28.31 -1.01 -19.47
C ALA A 20 -27.27 -2.14 -19.52
N SER A 21 -26.99 -2.65 -20.72
CA SER A 21 -25.90 -3.60 -20.98
C SER A 21 -24.53 -2.91 -20.91
N ALA A 22 -23.44 -3.68 -20.99
CA ALA A 22 -22.10 -3.09 -21.04
C ALA A 22 -21.86 -2.30 -22.33
N SER A 23 -22.38 -2.72 -23.49
CA SER A 23 -22.19 -1.95 -24.72
C SER A 23 -22.93 -0.60 -24.68
N GLU A 24 -24.14 -0.58 -24.12
CA GLU A 24 -24.95 0.62 -23.89
C GLU A 24 -24.32 1.56 -22.85
N ALA A 25 -23.52 1.03 -21.93
CA ALA A 25 -22.77 1.77 -20.93
C ALA A 25 -21.35 2.18 -21.40
N GLY A 26 -21.06 2.09 -22.70
CA GLY A 26 -19.79 2.58 -23.28
C GLY A 26 -18.70 1.52 -23.45
N GLY A 27 -18.97 0.24 -23.21
CA GLY A 27 -17.99 -0.85 -23.27
C GLY A 27 -17.12 -0.89 -24.54
N LEU A 28 -17.65 -0.48 -25.70
CA LEU A 28 -16.86 -0.35 -26.94
C LEU A 28 -15.76 0.70 -26.83
N ARG A 29 -16.04 1.87 -26.25
CA ARG A 29 -15.05 2.94 -26.05
C ARG A 29 -14.01 2.56 -25.01
N PHE A 30 -14.42 1.83 -23.98
CA PHE A 30 -13.48 1.27 -23.02
C PHE A 30 -12.49 0.30 -23.70
N LEU A 31 -12.99 -0.64 -24.50
CA LEU A 31 -12.12 -1.59 -25.22
C LEU A 31 -11.19 -0.89 -26.21
N ASP A 32 -11.68 0.13 -26.91
CA ASP A 32 -10.85 0.96 -27.80
C ASP A 32 -9.70 1.64 -27.02
N SER A 33 -10.03 2.26 -25.87
CA SER A 33 -9.04 2.91 -25.00
C SER A 33 -7.97 1.94 -24.50
N VAL A 34 -8.34 0.73 -24.05
CA VAL A 34 -7.33 -0.23 -23.53
C VAL A 34 -6.51 -0.86 -24.66
N CYS A 35 -7.07 -1.03 -25.86
CA CYS A 35 -6.32 -1.53 -27.02
C CYS A 35 -5.35 -0.49 -27.58
N LEU A 36 -5.63 0.81 -27.44
CA LEU A 36 -4.64 1.86 -27.72
C LEU A 36 -3.42 1.75 -26.79
N ASP A 37 -3.66 1.45 -25.51
CA ASP A 37 -2.60 1.27 -24.51
C ASP A 37 -1.90 -0.10 -24.61
N ARG A 38 -2.63 -1.13 -25.06
CA ARG A 38 -2.17 -2.52 -25.20
C ARG A 38 -2.50 -3.04 -26.60
N PRO A 39 -1.74 -2.63 -27.63
CA PRO A 39 -2.03 -3.04 -29.01
C PRO A 39 -2.10 -4.55 -29.19
N GLU A 40 -1.31 -5.30 -28.40
CA GLU A 40 -1.27 -6.77 -28.40
C GLU A 40 -2.60 -7.43 -27.98
N TRP A 41 -3.48 -6.70 -27.28
CA TRP A 41 -4.79 -7.24 -26.89
C TRP A 41 -5.79 -7.26 -28.04
N THR A 42 -5.56 -6.48 -29.10
CA THR A 42 -6.45 -6.46 -30.28
C THR A 42 -6.54 -7.84 -30.95
N GLU A 43 -5.39 -8.52 -31.08
CA GLU A 43 -5.32 -9.87 -31.65
C GLU A 43 -5.99 -10.89 -30.73
N ARG A 44 -5.77 -10.78 -29.42
CA ARG A 44 -6.39 -11.67 -28.43
C ARG A 44 -7.92 -11.52 -28.41
N ILE A 45 -8.44 -10.31 -28.47
CA ILE A 45 -9.89 -10.07 -28.55
C ILE A 45 -10.46 -10.64 -29.85
N SER A 46 -9.75 -10.48 -30.97
CA SER A 46 -10.18 -11.06 -32.25
C SER A 46 -10.30 -12.58 -32.17
N ALA A 47 -9.32 -13.25 -31.54
CA ALA A 47 -9.36 -14.70 -31.30
C ALA A 47 -10.54 -15.12 -30.40
N VAL A 48 -10.91 -14.31 -29.42
CA VAL A 48 -12.10 -14.54 -28.58
C VAL A 48 -13.37 -14.50 -29.44
N LEU A 49 -13.51 -13.52 -30.32
CA LEU A 49 -14.70 -13.40 -31.18
C LEU A 49 -14.83 -14.61 -32.11
N ASP A 50 -13.73 -15.05 -32.71
CA ASP A 50 -13.72 -16.24 -33.57
C ASP A 50 -14.06 -17.52 -32.78
N GLY A 51 -13.59 -17.61 -31.52
CA GLY A 51 -13.95 -18.69 -30.60
C GLY A 51 -15.44 -18.71 -30.25
N ILE A 52 -16.04 -17.55 -29.97
CA ILE A 52 -17.48 -17.42 -29.70
C ILE A 52 -18.29 -17.92 -30.90
N ASP A 53 -17.93 -17.52 -32.13
CA ASP A 53 -18.63 -17.95 -33.35
C ASP A 53 -18.53 -19.46 -33.59
N ALA A 54 -17.43 -20.08 -33.14
CA ALA A 54 -17.23 -21.53 -33.17
C ALA A 54 -17.92 -22.27 -32.00
N GLY A 55 -18.63 -21.57 -31.11
CA GLY A 55 -19.26 -22.16 -29.92
C GLY A 55 -18.27 -22.55 -28.82
N VAL A 56 -17.04 -22.02 -28.86
CA VAL A 56 -15.97 -22.32 -27.89
C VAL A 56 -15.95 -21.25 -26.81
N VAL A 57 -16.31 -21.65 -25.59
CA VAL A 57 -16.14 -20.82 -24.38
C VAL A 57 -15.00 -21.42 -23.56
N GLY A 58 -13.96 -20.63 -23.33
CA GLY A 58 -12.73 -21.09 -22.67
C GLY A 58 -11.98 -19.97 -21.96
N PRO A 59 -10.71 -20.20 -21.58
CA PRO A 59 -9.91 -19.26 -20.77
C PRO A 59 -9.81 -17.84 -21.36
N ASP A 60 -9.76 -17.71 -22.69
CA ASP A 60 -9.71 -16.41 -23.35
C ASP A 60 -11.05 -15.66 -23.29
N PHE A 61 -12.18 -16.37 -23.31
CA PHE A 61 -13.48 -15.75 -23.08
C PHE A 61 -13.63 -15.30 -21.62
N GLU A 62 -13.17 -16.09 -20.64
CA GLU A 62 -13.14 -15.66 -19.23
C GLU A 62 -12.28 -14.40 -19.04
N TRP A 63 -11.10 -14.34 -19.67
CA TRP A 63 -10.27 -13.14 -19.67
C TRP A 63 -10.99 -11.93 -20.29
N PHE A 64 -11.67 -12.13 -21.42
CA PHE A 64 -12.44 -11.07 -22.07
C PHE A 64 -13.62 -10.61 -21.21
N ALA A 65 -14.31 -11.55 -20.55
CA ALA A 65 -15.39 -11.24 -19.62
C ALA A 65 -14.90 -10.42 -18.43
N ASP A 66 -13.76 -10.78 -17.83
CA ASP A 66 -13.13 -9.98 -16.77
C ASP A 66 -12.72 -8.58 -17.26
N LEU A 67 -12.24 -8.46 -18.49
CA LEU A 67 -11.92 -7.16 -19.09
C LEU A 67 -13.18 -6.30 -19.25
N VAL A 68 -14.27 -6.84 -19.79
CA VAL A 68 -15.54 -6.11 -19.96
C VAL A 68 -16.14 -5.70 -18.61
N ASN A 69 -16.18 -6.60 -17.61
CA ASN A 69 -16.63 -6.25 -16.26
C ASN A 69 -15.71 -5.22 -15.59
N THR A 70 -14.42 -5.24 -15.88
CA THR A 70 -13.48 -4.22 -15.42
C THR A 70 -13.89 -2.83 -15.89
N GLY A 71 -14.25 -2.67 -17.18
CA GLY A 71 -14.82 -1.43 -17.69
C GLY A 71 -16.18 -1.08 -17.06
N PHE A 72 -17.09 -2.06 -16.97
CA PHE A 72 -18.47 -1.84 -16.51
C PHE A 72 -18.59 -1.43 -15.04
N TYR A 73 -17.75 -1.96 -14.15
CA TYR A 73 -17.78 -1.64 -12.72
C TYR A 73 -16.75 -0.58 -12.29
N ALA A 74 -15.91 -0.09 -13.21
CA ALA A 74 -14.96 0.98 -12.94
C ALA A 74 -15.62 2.37 -12.84
N ASP A 75 -14.78 3.37 -12.56
CA ASP A 75 -15.17 4.77 -12.60
C ASP A 75 -15.66 5.17 -14.01
N PRO A 76 -16.80 5.87 -14.13
CA PRO A 76 -17.36 6.33 -15.40
C PRO A 76 -16.38 7.11 -16.29
N GLY A 77 -15.38 7.76 -15.69
CA GLY A 77 -14.27 8.41 -16.38
C GLY A 77 -13.43 7.47 -17.25
N ASN A 78 -13.51 6.16 -17.05
CA ASN A 78 -12.81 5.14 -17.85
C ASN A 78 -13.62 4.62 -19.05
N HIS A 79 -14.68 5.33 -19.46
CA HIS A 79 -15.47 5.06 -20.68
C HIS A 79 -16.27 3.75 -20.73
N GLY A 80 -16.20 2.86 -19.72
CA GLY A 80 -16.91 1.57 -19.70
C GLY A 80 -18.19 1.54 -18.86
N ASN A 81 -18.51 2.64 -18.19
CA ASN A 81 -19.62 2.76 -17.24
C ASN A 81 -20.30 4.12 -17.34
N ASP A 82 -20.72 4.50 -18.55
CA ASP A 82 -21.28 5.81 -18.86
C ASP A 82 -22.37 6.23 -17.88
N GLY A 83 -22.25 7.44 -17.37
CA GLY A 83 -23.15 7.97 -16.38
C GLY A 83 -23.14 7.21 -15.04
N GLY A 84 -22.28 6.22 -14.79
CA GLY A 84 -22.28 5.45 -13.55
C GLY A 84 -23.47 4.51 -13.41
N VAL A 85 -23.87 3.87 -14.51
CA VAL A 85 -24.99 2.92 -14.55
C VAL A 85 -24.79 1.80 -13.52
N SER A 86 -23.63 1.16 -13.48
CA SER A 86 -23.36 0.09 -12.53
C SER A 86 -23.30 0.60 -11.09
N TRP A 87 -22.83 1.83 -10.88
CA TRP A 87 -22.76 2.43 -9.55
C TRP A 87 -24.16 2.71 -9.00
N ARG A 88 -25.04 3.30 -9.81
CA ARG A 88 -26.45 3.47 -9.47
C ARG A 88 -27.16 2.15 -9.20
N MET A 89 -26.89 1.13 -10.03
CA MET A 89 -27.44 -0.22 -9.84
C MET A 89 -27.11 -0.78 -8.44
N LEU A 90 -25.94 -0.45 -7.91
CA LEU A 90 -25.47 -0.91 -6.60
C LEU A 90 -25.75 0.07 -5.45
N GLY A 91 -26.38 1.21 -5.74
CA GLY A 91 -26.55 2.30 -4.76
C GLY A 91 -25.22 2.93 -4.33
N TRP A 92 -24.14 2.71 -5.08
CA TRP A 92 -22.80 3.20 -4.75
C TRP A 92 -22.60 4.61 -5.29
N SER A 93 -21.97 5.45 -4.48
CA SER A 93 -21.48 6.77 -4.90
C SER A 93 -20.16 7.05 -4.19
N PRO A 94 -19.17 7.66 -4.84
CA PRO A 94 -17.85 7.85 -4.24
C PRO A 94 -17.88 8.79 -3.02
N TRP A 95 -18.78 9.79 -3.06
CA TRP A 95 -18.89 10.87 -2.06
C TRP A 95 -20.32 10.99 -1.52
N PRO A 96 -20.50 11.49 -0.29
CA PRO A 96 -21.79 12.03 0.15
C PRO A 96 -22.20 13.25 -0.68
N SER A 97 -23.47 13.67 -0.58
CA SER A 97 -24.05 14.77 -1.38
C SER A 97 -23.44 16.15 -1.12
N THR A 98 -22.69 16.33 -0.04
CA THR A 98 -21.98 17.58 0.31
C THR A 98 -20.49 17.30 0.48
N VAL A 99 -19.64 17.97 -0.30
CA VAL A 99 -18.18 17.87 -0.20
C VAL A 99 -17.64 19.22 0.28
N PRO A 100 -16.97 19.29 1.45
CA PRO A 100 -16.22 20.48 1.84
C PRO A 100 -15.16 20.82 0.80
N ASP A 101 -15.07 22.09 0.40
CA ASP A 101 -13.95 22.58 -0.40
C ASP A 101 -12.71 22.67 0.49
N HIS A 102 -11.61 22.03 0.10
CA HIS A 102 -10.33 22.17 0.78
C HIS A 102 -9.22 22.24 -0.26
N THR A 103 -8.50 23.36 -0.28
CA THR A 103 -7.32 23.54 -1.11
C THR A 103 -6.08 23.29 -0.28
N ALA A 104 -5.46 22.11 -0.44
CA ALA A 104 -4.17 21.83 0.20
C ALA A 104 -3.12 22.84 -0.28
N THR A 105 -2.30 23.34 0.64
CA THR A 105 -1.08 24.08 0.29
C THR A 105 -0.15 23.16 -0.49
N LYS A 106 0.14 23.51 -1.75
CA LYS A 106 1.11 22.79 -2.58
C LYS A 106 2.50 23.44 -2.40
N PRO A 107 3.57 22.65 -2.25
CA PRO A 107 4.93 23.20 -2.23
C PRO A 107 5.27 23.85 -3.57
N ALA A 108 6.25 24.75 -3.56
CA ALA A 108 6.86 25.24 -4.78
C ALA A 108 7.56 24.09 -5.52
N VAL A 109 7.13 23.84 -6.76
CA VAL A 109 7.75 22.86 -7.64
C VAL A 109 8.78 23.56 -8.51
N VAL A 110 10.02 23.08 -8.50
CA VAL A 110 11.12 23.65 -9.29
C VAL A 110 11.30 22.90 -10.60
N THR A 111 11.39 23.65 -11.70
CA THR A 111 11.72 23.10 -13.03
C THR A 111 13.23 23.02 -13.26
N THR A 112 14.00 23.89 -12.62
CA THR A 112 15.46 23.91 -12.66
C THR A 112 16.00 23.76 -11.24
N VAL A 113 16.91 22.81 -11.04
CA VAL A 113 17.56 22.58 -9.75
C VAL A 113 18.80 23.44 -9.61
N ALA A 114 19.07 23.95 -8.41
CA ALA A 114 20.34 24.58 -8.09
C ALA A 114 21.48 23.56 -8.20
N ARG A 115 22.72 24.06 -8.38
CA ARG A 115 23.91 23.20 -8.44
C ARG A 115 24.19 22.47 -7.13
N HIS A 116 23.82 23.09 -6.01
CA HIS A 116 24.13 22.60 -4.66
C HIS A 116 22.93 22.81 -3.72
N TYR A 117 22.79 21.88 -2.78
CA TYR A 117 21.85 21.92 -1.65
C TYR A 117 22.56 21.39 -0.40
N ASP A 118 22.16 21.86 0.77
CA ASP A 118 22.66 21.29 2.03
C ASP A 118 22.21 19.83 2.16
N ALA A 119 21.00 19.49 1.70
CA ALA A 119 20.53 18.11 1.68
C ALA A 119 19.67 17.76 0.45
N VAL A 120 19.79 16.50 0.01
CA VAL A 120 18.89 15.89 -0.97
C VAL A 120 18.09 14.75 -0.33
N VAL A 121 16.77 14.79 -0.47
CA VAL A 121 15.85 13.73 -0.05
C VAL A 121 15.26 13.06 -1.28
N ILE A 122 15.40 11.74 -1.38
CA ILE A 122 14.98 10.94 -2.53
C ILE A 122 13.68 10.21 -2.17
N GLY A 123 12.56 10.64 -2.73
CA GLY A 123 11.23 10.11 -2.48
C GLY A 123 10.45 10.93 -1.44
N SER A 124 9.16 11.14 -1.69
CA SER A 124 8.27 11.98 -0.86
C SER A 124 7.30 11.18 0.04
N GLY A 125 7.56 9.89 0.23
CA GLY A 125 6.74 8.96 1.02
C GLY A 125 6.77 9.24 2.53
N ALA A 126 6.40 8.24 3.34
CA ALA A 126 6.34 8.37 4.81
C ALA A 126 7.68 8.85 5.41
N GLY A 127 8.77 8.13 5.11
CA GLY A 127 10.11 8.51 5.58
C GLY A 127 10.64 9.81 4.98
N GLY A 128 10.50 9.96 3.66
CA GLY A 128 11.02 11.13 2.94
C GLY A 128 10.34 12.44 3.33
N GLY A 129 9.04 12.40 3.61
CA GLY A 129 8.31 13.56 4.14
C GLY A 129 8.83 14.01 5.50
N VAL A 130 9.12 13.07 6.40
CA VAL A 130 9.71 13.37 7.72
C VAL A 130 11.11 13.95 7.57
N ALA A 131 11.97 13.32 6.76
CA ALA A 131 13.32 13.80 6.51
C ALA A 131 13.33 15.20 5.90
N ALA A 132 12.51 15.46 4.88
CA ALA A 132 12.41 16.77 4.27
C ALA A 132 11.95 17.83 5.27
N TRP A 133 10.98 17.53 6.14
CA TRP A 133 10.53 18.45 7.18
C TRP A 133 11.61 18.73 8.23
N ALA A 134 12.24 17.69 8.77
CA ALA A 134 13.30 17.81 9.77
C ALA A 134 14.51 18.61 9.24
N LEU A 135 14.94 18.34 8.02
CA LEU A 135 16.03 19.09 7.39
C LEU A 135 15.62 20.54 7.09
N ALA A 136 14.47 20.76 6.46
CA ALA A 136 14.03 22.12 6.09
C ALA A 136 13.77 23.01 7.32
N ARG A 137 13.29 22.46 8.44
CA ARG A 137 13.06 23.22 9.69
C ARG A 137 14.36 23.57 10.41
N SER A 138 15.44 22.82 10.19
CA SER A 138 16.78 23.13 10.72
C SER A 138 17.47 24.30 10.00
N GLY A 139 16.83 24.90 8.99
CA GLY A 139 17.37 26.02 8.20
C GLY A 139 18.17 25.59 6.97
N ARG A 140 18.30 24.29 6.73
CA ARG A 140 19.00 23.73 5.56
C ARG A 140 18.17 23.90 4.29
N SER A 141 18.83 24.22 3.18
CA SER A 141 18.29 24.14 1.83
C SER A 141 18.11 22.68 1.39
N VAL A 142 16.88 22.29 1.08
CA VAL A 142 16.53 20.89 0.80
C VAL A 142 15.98 20.74 -0.61
N LEU A 143 16.57 19.82 -1.39
CA LEU A 143 15.95 19.31 -2.62
C LEU A 143 15.26 17.99 -2.35
N LEU A 144 13.95 17.94 -2.53
CA LEU A 144 13.16 16.71 -2.56
C LEU A 144 12.92 16.28 -4.01
N VAL A 145 13.39 15.09 -4.38
CA VAL A 145 13.18 14.51 -5.72
C VAL A 145 12.11 13.42 -5.65
N GLU A 146 11.07 13.53 -6.46
CA GLU A 146 9.95 12.58 -6.51
C GLU A 146 9.69 12.12 -7.95
N ARG A 147 9.63 10.79 -8.13
CA ARG A 147 9.37 10.13 -9.41
C ARG A 147 8.00 10.49 -9.97
N GLY A 148 7.00 10.56 -9.11
CA GLY A 148 5.62 10.85 -9.48
C GLY A 148 5.30 12.34 -9.58
N GLY A 149 4.11 12.62 -10.12
CA GLY A 149 3.47 13.94 -10.04
C GLY A 149 2.50 14.02 -8.86
N PHE A 150 1.68 15.08 -8.83
CA PHE A 150 0.54 15.14 -7.92
C PHE A 150 -0.52 14.11 -8.34
N ALA A 151 -1.00 13.32 -7.38
CA ALA A 151 -2.07 12.38 -7.61
C ALA A 151 -3.38 13.12 -7.95
N ALA A 152 -4.03 12.73 -9.05
CA ALA A 152 -5.43 13.04 -9.27
C ALA A 152 -6.27 12.52 -8.09
N VAL A 153 -7.25 13.33 -7.69
CA VAL A 153 -8.04 13.16 -6.47
C VAL A 153 -9.12 12.07 -6.61
N SER A 154 -9.53 11.75 -7.83
CA SER A 154 -10.48 10.68 -8.17
C SER A 154 -10.44 10.40 -9.68
N GLY A 155 -11.23 9.46 -10.17
CA GLY A 155 -11.48 9.29 -11.61
C GLY A 155 -10.69 8.18 -12.26
N ASP A 156 -10.04 7.32 -11.48
CA ASP A 156 -9.11 6.35 -12.02
C ASP A 156 -9.08 5.04 -11.21
N HIS A 157 -10.00 4.14 -11.54
CA HIS A 157 -10.08 2.80 -10.95
C HIS A 157 -9.16 1.79 -11.65
N LEU A 158 -8.59 2.15 -12.80
CA LEU A 158 -7.96 1.22 -13.76
C LEU A 158 -6.49 1.55 -14.01
N ASP A 159 -6.19 2.82 -14.21
CA ASP A 159 -4.87 3.43 -14.37
C ASP A 159 -4.27 3.82 -13.00
N ASN A 160 -4.56 2.99 -11.98
CA ASN A 160 -3.72 2.87 -10.80
C ASN A 160 -2.29 2.32 -11.15
N ARG A 161 -1.80 2.58 -12.37
CA ARG A 161 -0.40 2.57 -12.83
C ARG A 161 0.52 3.45 -11.98
N ARG A 162 -0.02 4.20 -11.02
CA ARG A 162 0.78 4.74 -9.91
C ARG A 162 1.40 3.63 -9.07
N VAL A 163 0.79 2.44 -9.04
CA VAL A 163 1.19 1.24 -8.28
C VAL A 163 1.94 0.27 -9.22
N ASP A 164 3.20 0.57 -9.52
CA ASP A 164 4.09 -0.42 -10.14
C ASP A 164 4.61 -1.36 -9.04
N GLY A 165 4.34 -2.66 -9.18
CA GLY A 165 4.76 -3.65 -8.18
C GLY A 165 4.33 -3.33 -6.75
N GLY A 166 3.19 -2.65 -6.51
CA GLY A 166 2.70 -2.36 -5.16
C GLY A 166 3.04 -0.98 -4.56
N ASN A 167 3.81 -0.14 -5.25
CA ASN A 167 4.24 1.18 -4.75
C ASN A 167 3.63 2.36 -5.51
N ALA A 168 3.04 3.33 -4.80
CA ALA A 168 2.47 4.52 -5.41
C ALA A 168 3.52 5.61 -5.72
N TYR A 169 3.78 5.88 -7.00
CA TYR A 169 4.63 6.99 -7.45
C TYR A 169 3.82 8.27 -7.60
N THR A 170 3.72 9.01 -6.51
CA THR A 170 3.07 10.33 -6.46
C THR A 170 3.66 11.15 -5.33
N PHE A 171 3.47 12.46 -5.35
CA PHE A 171 3.79 13.31 -4.21
C PHE A 171 3.06 12.86 -2.94
N GLY A 172 3.82 12.49 -1.90
CA GLY A 172 3.34 11.81 -0.69
C GLY A 172 3.53 10.28 -0.69
N GLY A 173 3.97 9.70 -1.81
CA GLY A 173 4.14 8.27 -2.04
C GLY A 173 2.89 7.45 -1.72
N GLY A 174 3.09 6.23 -1.18
CA GLY A 174 2.01 5.34 -0.73
C GLY A 174 1.03 5.99 0.24
N THR A 175 1.46 6.93 1.08
CA THR A 175 0.59 7.60 2.08
C THR A 175 -0.50 8.46 1.43
N ARG A 176 -0.35 8.84 0.15
CA ARG A 176 -1.41 9.57 -0.57
C ARG A 176 -2.60 8.67 -0.90
N VAL A 177 -2.38 7.37 -1.11
CA VAL A 177 -3.38 6.42 -1.62
C VAL A 177 -3.63 5.21 -0.72
N TYR A 178 -2.96 5.10 0.42
CA TYR A 178 -3.17 3.99 1.37
C TYR A 178 -4.53 4.01 2.09
N GLY A 179 -4.81 2.98 2.89
CA GLY A 179 -5.98 2.91 3.77
C GLY A 179 -5.83 3.66 5.11
N ALA A 180 -4.64 4.17 5.42
CA ALA A 180 -4.34 4.93 6.64
C ALA A 180 -4.43 4.16 7.98
N GLN A 181 -4.47 2.82 8.00
CA GLN A 181 -4.32 2.07 9.26
C GLN A 181 -2.94 2.30 9.87
N ALA A 182 -2.92 2.73 11.14
CA ALA A 182 -1.74 3.26 11.83
C ALA A 182 -1.43 2.44 13.10
N TRP A 183 -1.00 1.20 12.91
CA TRP A 183 -0.70 0.28 14.00
C TRP A 183 0.72 0.47 14.55
N ARG A 184 0.88 0.40 15.87
CA ARG A 184 2.21 0.25 16.48
C ARG A 184 2.67 -1.21 16.37
N PHE A 185 3.98 -1.42 16.24
CA PHE A 185 4.58 -2.71 16.55
C PHE A 185 4.48 -2.99 18.06
N VAL A 186 4.44 -4.25 18.46
CA VAL A 186 4.50 -4.67 19.86
C VAL A 186 5.91 -5.16 20.20
N PRO A 187 6.31 -5.24 21.48
CA PRO A 187 7.66 -5.67 21.85
C PRO A 187 8.14 -6.96 21.17
N ALA A 188 7.25 -7.95 21.00
CA ALA A 188 7.59 -9.21 20.34
C ALA A 188 7.97 -9.06 18.84
N ASP A 189 7.42 -8.05 18.13
CA ASP A 189 7.81 -7.77 16.73
C ASP A 189 9.29 -7.35 16.61
N PHE A 190 9.85 -6.73 17.66
CA PHE A 190 11.25 -6.32 17.72
C PHE A 190 12.20 -7.45 18.14
N ALA A 191 11.66 -8.52 18.74
CA ALA A 191 12.42 -9.62 19.33
C ALA A 191 12.02 -10.98 18.73
N MET A 192 11.72 -11.03 17.44
CA MET A 192 11.19 -12.22 16.77
C MET A 192 12.14 -13.43 16.84
N ALA A 193 13.43 -13.24 16.62
CA ALA A 193 14.42 -14.31 16.69
C ALA A 193 14.65 -14.76 18.14
N SER A 194 14.71 -13.83 19.09
CA SER A 194 14.79 -14.18 20.52
C SER A 194 13.54 -14.89 21.03
N THR A 195 12.36 -14.56 20.52
CA THR A 195 11.08 -15.13 20.97
C THR A 195 10.80 -16.48 20.34
N TYR A 196 11.10 -16.66 19.06
CA TYR A 196 10.68 -17.83 18.27
C TYR A 196 11.86 -18.66 17.74
N GLY A 197 13.09 -18.24 17.98
CA GLY A 197 14.27 -18.79 17.31
C GLY A 197 14.35 -18.36 15.84
N VAL A 198 15.20 -19.06 15.10
CA VAL A 198 15.34 -18.88 13.64
C VAL A 198 14.95 -20.20 12.96
N PRO A 199 13.66 -20.37 12.59
CA PRO A 199 13.19 -21.57 11.93
C PRO A 199 13.97 -21.86 10.64
N ASP A 200 14.10 -23.14 10.30
CA ASP A 200 14.76 -23.59 9.07
C ASP A 200 14.20 -22.90 7.83
N GLY A 201 15.07 -22.41 6.95
CA GLY A 201 14.67 -21.69 5.74
C GLY A 201 14.30 -20.22 5.96
N SER A 202 14.31 -19.73 7.20
CA SER A 202 14.16 -18.32 7.54
C SER A 202 15.50 -17.62 7.79
N ALA A 203 15.46 -16.29 7.80
CA ALA A 203 16.54 -15.41 8.20
C ALA A 203 16.04 -14.39 9.24
N LEU A 204 15.16 -14.86 10.15
CA LEU A 204 14.64 -14.06 11.24
C LEU A 204 15.79 -13.50 12.08
N ALA A 205 15.63 -12.25 12.48
CA ALA A 205 16.57 -11.52 13.31
C ALA A 205 15.79 -10.57 14.22
N ASP A 206 16.41 -10.21 15.34
CA ASP A 206 15.89 -9.16 16.20
C ASP A 206 16.26 -7.79 15.65
N TRP A 207 15.41 -6.82 15.93
CA TRP A 207 15.74 -5.43 15.69
C TRP A 207 16.88 -5.01 16.63
N PRO A 208 17.80 -4.14 16.17
CA PRO A 208 18.85 -3.60 17.04
C PRO A 208 18.35 -2.48 17.98
N ILE A 209 17.04 -2.27 18.03
CA ILE A 209 16.30 -1.35 18.89
C ILE A 209 15.05 -2.07 19.41
N GLY A 210 14.55 -1.66 20.57
CA GLY A 210 13.33 -2.19 21.17
C GLY A 210 12.12 -1.28 21.00
N TYR A 211 10.97 -1.76 21.51
CA TYR A 211 9.75 -0.96 21.54
C TYR A 211 9.93 0.35 22.31
N ASP A 212 10.62 0.33 23.46
CA ASP A 212 10.81 1.52 24.28
C ASP A 212 11.70 2.59 23.63
N ASP A 213 12.61 2.20 22.74
CA ASP A 213 13.40 3.15 21.93
C ASP A 213 12.51 3.87 20.91
N LEU A 214 11.46 3.20 20.42
CA LEU A 214 10.57 3.72 19.38
C LEU A 214 9.27 4.33 19.94
N GLU A 215 8.88 4.02 21.17
CA GLU A 215 7.64 4.49 21.81
C GLU A 215 7.48 6.02 21.76
N PRO A 216 8.50 6.83 22.12
CA PRO A 216 8.37 8.29 22.05
C PRO A 216 8.11 8.77 20.62
N PHE A 217 8.70 8.10 19.63
CA PHE A 217 8.56 8.45 18.22
C PHE A 217 7.28 7.90 17.60
N TYR A 218 6.71 6.82 18.13
CA TYR A 218 5.34 6.43 17.82
C TYR A 218 4.36 7.50 18.29
N THR A 219 4.51 7.96 19.53
CA THR A 219 3.70 9.04 20.07
C THR A 219 3.88 10.32 19.25
N MET A 220 5.12 10.68 18.90
CA MET A 220 5.38 11.81 17.99
C MET A 220 4.69 11.62 16.64
N ALA A 221 4.85 10.47 15.98
CA ALA A 221 4.22 10.20 14.69
C ALA A 221 2.69 10.29 14.75
N GLU A 222 2.06 9.79 15.82
CA GLU A 222 0.62 9.86 16.01
C GLU A 222 0.12 11.31 16.07
N TYR A 223 0.83 12.19 16.79
CA TYR A 223 0.48 13.62 16.91
C TYR A 223 0.84 14.43 15.66
N GLU A 224 2.02 14.20 15.08
CA GLU A 224 2.55 14.96 13.95
C GLU A 224 1.83 14.64 12.63
N ILE A 225 1.41 13.40 12.46
CA ILE A 225 0.64 12.97 11.29
C ILE A 225 -0.86 13.14 11.55
N GLY A 226 -1.33 12.97 12.79
CA GLY A 226 -2.74 13.01 13.15
C GLY A 226 -3.37 11.63 13.03
N VAL A 227 -3.30 10.86 14.12
CA VAL A 227 -3.86 9.50 14.22
C VAL A 227 -5.01 9.48 15.22
N CYS A 228 -6.18 9.07 14.77
CA CYS A 228 -7.32 8.80 15.63
C CYS A 228 -7.25 7.37 16.16
N GLY A 229 -7.74 7.13 17.37
CA GLY A 229 -7.77 5.78 17.95
C GLY A 229 -8.26 5.78 19.38
N SER A 230 -8.38 4.59 19.95
CA SER A 230 -8.62 4.39 21.38
C SER A 230 -7.48 3.58 21.97
N ASP A 231 -7.09 3.87 23.21
CA ASP A 231 -6.03 3.12 23.88
C ASP A 231 -6.47 1.65 24.12
N PRO A 232 -5.80 0.66 23.50
CA PRO A 232 -6.09 -0.75 23.75
C PRO A 232 -5.47 -1.27 25.06
N GLY A 233 -4.72 -0.45 25.81
CA GLY A 233 -3.98 -0.84 27.01
C GLY A 233 -2.66 -1.57 26.75
N SER A 234 -2.43 -2.06 25.53
CA SER A 234 -1.15 -2.66 25.10
C SER A 234 -0.95 -2.50 23.58
N PRO A 235 0.25 -2.12 23.09
CA PRO A 235 1.47 -1.85 23.86
C PRO A 235 1.41 -0.49 24.60
N ARG A 236 2.34 -0.26 25.53
CA ARG A 236 2.40 0.95 26.38
C ARG A 236 2.42 2.23 25.55
N ARG A 237 1.67 3.25 25.98
CA ARG A 237 1.69 4.58 25.38
C ARG A 237 2.05 5.63 26.43
N SER A 238 2.95 6.54 26.09
CA SER A 238 3.30 7.69 26.94
C SER A 238 2.21 8.76 26.91
N ARG A 239 1.42 8.84 25.83
CA ARG A 239 0.30 9.77 25.67
C ARG A 239 -0.88 9.07 24.97
N PRO A 240 -2.14 9.47 25.25
CA PRO A 240 -3.29 8.99 24.50
C PRO A 240 -3.23 9.45 23.04
N TYR A 241 -4.05 8.84 22.19
CA TYR A 241 -4.23 9.30 20.80
C TYR A 241 -4.66 10.78 20.76
N PRO A 242 -4.19 11.57 19.76
CA PRO A 242 -4.57 12.97 19.62
C PRO A 242 -6.05 13.19 19.28
N MET A 243 -6.74 12.17 18.76
CA MET A 243 -8.14 12.21 18.38
C MET A 243 -8.87 10.93 18.79
N PRO A 244 -10.18 10.99 19.14
CA PRO A 244 -10.99 9.80 19.41
C PRO A 244 -11.13 8.93 18.15
N PRO A 245 -11.40 7.62 18.26
CA PRO A 245 -11.55 6.78 17.08
C PRO A 245 -12.74 7.22 16.21
N VAL A 246 -12.73 6.84 14.93
CA VAL A 246 -13.93 6.94 14.09
C VAL A 246 -15.09 6.14 14.74
N PRO A 247 -16.33 6.66 14.75
CA PRO A 247 -17.43 6.00 15.43
C PRO A 247 -17.72 4.59 14.89
N ARG A 248 -17.90 3.63 15.80
CA ARG A 248 -18.36 2.27 15.46
C ARG A 248 -19.87 2.25 15.30
N ALA A 249 -20.35 2.11 14.08
CA ALA A 249 -21.78 2.00 13.76
C ALA A 249 -22.10 0.66 13.08
N GLY A 250 -23.38 0.28 13.08
CA GLY A 250 -23.92 -0.86 12.31
C GLY A 250 -23.08 -2.13 12.40
N TRP A 251 -22.37 -2.40 11.32
CA TRP A 251 -21.50 -3.57 11.11
C TRP A 251 -20.46 -3.78 12.22
N GLY A 252 -19.72 -2.74 12.62
CA GLY A 252 -18.67 -2.87 13.64
C GLY A 252 -19.22 -3.37 14.99
N ARG A 253 -20.40 -2.90 15.40
CA ARG A 253 -21.07 -3.39 16.64
C ARG A 253 -21.62 -4.81 16.50
N ARG A 254 -21.96 -5.24 15.28
CA ARG A 254 -22.38 -6.62 15.02
C ARG A 254 -21.20 -7.58 15.19
N LEU A 255 -20.05 -7.22 14.63
CA LEU A 255 -18.79 -7.95 14.83
C LEU A 255 -18.35 -7.96 16.29
N GLU A 256 -18.48 -6.85 17.03
CA GLU A 256 -18.16 -6.80 18.46
C GLU A 256 -18.98 -7.82 19.27
N ARG A 257 -20.29 -7.90 19.05
CA ARG A 257 -21.14 -8.91 19.70
C ARG A 257 -20.72 -10.33 19.32
N ALA A 258 -20.44 -10.57 18.04
CA ALA A 258 -19.97 -11.87 17.56
C ALA A 258 -18.63 -12.28 18.20
N ALA A 259 -17.68 -11.35 18.32
CA ALA A 259 -16.41 -11.58 19.00
C ALA A 259 -16.63 -11.99 20.47
N GLY A 260 -17.56 -11.33 21.17
CA GLY A 260 -17.95 -11.69 22.53
C GLY A 260 -18.45 -13.12 22.67
N THR A 261 -19.21 -13.64 21.68
CA THR A 261 -19.64 -15.06 21.68
C THR A 261 -18.51 -16.06 21.44
N LEU A 262 -17.43 -15.61 20.80
CA LEU A 262 -16.23 -16.40 20.54
C LEU A 262 -15.17 -16.23 21.64
N GLY A 263 -15.41 -15.39 22.64
CA GLY A 263 -14.44 -15.05 23.68
C GLY A 263 -13.24 -14.23 23.16
N MET A 264 -13.38 -13.57 22.01
CA MET A 264 -12.32 -12.78 21.39
C MET A 264 -12.31 -11.33 21.88
N GLY A 265 -11.11 -10.81 22.13
CA GLY A 265 -10.86 -9.39 22.38
C GLY A 265 -10.96 -8.57 21.10
N THR A 266 -11.46 -7.34 21.22
CA THR A 266 -11.52 -6.41 20.09
C THR A 266 -11.03 -5.01 20.47
N VAL A 267 -10.44 -4.32 19.49
CA VAL A 267 -9.89 -2.97 19.61
C VAL A 267 -10.39 -2.09 18.48
N ALA A 268 -10.28 -0.77 18.64
CA ALA A 268 -10.65 0.16 17.57
C ALA A 268 -9.48 0.26 16.61
N VAL A 269 -9.78 0.40 15.32
CA VAL A 269 -8.74 0.54 14.30
C VAL A 269 -8.15 1.96 14.41
N PRO A 270 -6.85 2.11 14.71
CA PRO A 270 -6.21 3.40 14.66
C PRO A 270 -6.00 3.81 13.21
N LEU A 271 -6.42 5.03 12.88
CA LEU A 271 -6.38 5.55 11.52
C LEU A 271 -5.67 6.89 11.51
N ALA A 272 -4.76 7.10 10.56
CA ALA A 272 -4.25 8.42 10.19
C ALA A 272 -5.32 9.19 9.41
N VAL A 273 -6.46 9.42 10.07
CA VAL A 273 -7.66 10.08 9.57
C VAL A 273 -8.18 11.00 10.66
N ASN A 274 -8.58 12.21 10.27
CA ASN A 274 -9.18 13.18 11.17
C ASN A 274 -10.61 12.77 11.55
N SER A 275 -10.82 12.20 12.73
CA SER A 275 -12.16 11.92 13.25
C SER A 275 -12.88 13.20 13.71
N VAL A 276 -12.10 14.23 14.03
CA VAL A 276 -12.49 15.61 14.31
C VAL A 276 -11.52 16.54 13.57
N PRO A 277 -11.83 17.83 13.35
CA PRO A 277 -10.86 18.76 12.77
C PRO A 277 -9.56 18.77 13.60
N TYR A 278 -8.41 18.72 12.93
CA TYR A 278 -7.12 18.57 13.60
C TYR A 278 -6.02 19.26 12.81
N ASP A 279 -5.22 20.08 13.50
CA ASP A 279 -4.04 20.75 12.94
C ASP A 279 -4.33 21.49 11.62
N GLY A 280 -5.42 22.27 11.62
CA GLY A 280 -5.88 23.05 10.48
C GLY A 280 -6.55 22.26 9.35
N ARG A 281 -6.63 20.92 9.44
CA ARG A 281 -7.28 20.05 8.45
C ARG A 281 -8.69 19.64 8.90
N PRO A 282 -9.66 19.50 7.97
CA PRO A 282 -11.04 19.17 8.31
C PRO A 282 -11.20 17.73 8.81
N ALA A 283 -12.34 17.42 9.41
CA ALA A 283 -12.73 16.06 9.76
C ALA A 283 -13.09 15.23 8.51
N CYS A 284 -13.04 13.91 8.64
CA CYS A 284 -13.40 12.95 7.60
C CYS A 284 -14.85 13.13 7.14
N GLY A 285 -15.04 13.29 5.83
CA GLY A 285 -16.36 13.37 5.21
C GLY A 285 -17.02 12.01 4.93
N ALA A 286 -16.48 10.91 5.43
CA ALA A 286 -17.04 9.55 5.26
C ALA A 286 -17.22 9.08 3.79
N CYS A 287 -16.28 9.43 2.90
CA CYS A 287 -16.27 8.97 1.51
C CYS A 287 -15.81 7.51 1.38
N ARG A 288 -16.13 6.85 0.26
CA ARG A 288 -15.80 5.43 0.04
C ARG A 288 -14.51 5.21 -0.75
N GLU A 289 -13.78 6.29 -1.03
CA GLU A 289 -12.54 6.28 -1.81
C GLU A 289 -11.34 6.51 -0.89
N CYS A 290 -11.02 5.53 -0.04
CA CYS A 290 -9.80 5.56 0.79
C CYS A 290 -8.65 4.82 0.12
N VAL A 291 -8.74 3.48 0.04
CA VAL A 291 -7.66 2.64 -0.51
C VAL A 291 -7.58 2.80 -2.02
N GLY A 292 -6.41 3.17 -2.53
CA GLY A 292 -6.15 3.45 -3.95
C GLY A 292 -6.38 4.91 -4.36
N PHE A 293 -6.94 5.74 -3.48
CA PHE A 293 -7.41 7.08 -3.85
C PHE A 293 -6.84 8.18 -2.97
N ALA A 294 -6.66 9.36 -3.55
CA ALA A 294 -6.31 10.56 -2.82
C ALA A 294 -7.55 11.13 -2.11
N CYS A 295 -7.41 11.59 -0.86
CA CYS A 295 -8.51 12.22 -0.15
C CYS A 295 -8.79 13.62 -0.72
N ARG A 296 -10.05 13.91 -1.07
CA ARG A 296 -10.46 15.24 -1.59
C ARG A 296 -10.35 16.35 -0.58
N VAL A 297 -10.64 16.04 0.69
CA VAL A 297 -10.79 17.01 1.76
C VAL A 297 -9.55 17.06 2.67
N ASP A 298 -8.50 16.33 2.32
CA ASP A 298 -7.27 16.19 3.13
C ASP A 298 -7.50 15.75 4.59
N ALA A 299 -8.60 15.02 4.86
CA ALA A 299 -8.86 14.42 6.16
C ALA A 299 -8.15 13.07 6.36
N LYS A 300 -7.78 12.38 5.28
CA LYS A 300 -6.85 11.24 5.33
C LYS A 300 -5.44 11.81 5.34
N ASN A 301 -4.77 11.68 6.47
CA ASN A 301 -3.45 12.24 6.69
C ASN A 301 -2.39 11.43 5.92
N GLY A 302 -1.27 12.05 5.60
CA GLY A 302 -0.12 11.45 4.94
C GLY A 302 0.97 12.50 4.79
N SER A 303 2.11 12.16 4.19
CA SER A 303 3.24 13.12 4.13
C SER A 303 2.88 14.42 3.41
N HIS A 304 2.11 14.33 2.33
CA HIS A 304 1.72 15.43 1.45
C HIS A 304 0.95 16.57 2.15
N ASN A 305 0.07 16.26 3.10
CA ASN A 305 -0.79 17.25 3.79
C ASN A 305 -0.37 17.48 5.26
N THR A 306 0.71 16.85 5.73
CA THR A 306 1.22 17.01 7.10
C THR A 306 2.64 17.57 7.08
N VAL A 307 3.66 16.71 7.14
CA VAL A 307 5.08 17.09 7.24
C VAL A 307 5.58 17.83 6.00
N LEU A 308 5.17 17.47 4.78
CA LEU A 308 5.60 18.18 3.57
C LEU A 308 4.96 19.56 3.41
N ALA A 309 3.70 19.71 3.83
CA ALA A 309 3.06 21.03 3.88
C ALA A 309 3.80 21.96 4.84
N ARG A 310 4.24 21.45 5.99
CA ARG A 310 5.02 22.20 6.98
C ARG A 310 6.46 22.44 6.53
N ALA A 311 7.09 21.49 5.85
CA ALA A 311 8.39 21.67 5.21
C ALA A 311 8.35 22.76 4.14
N ALA A 312 7.29 22.82 3.34
CA ALA A 312 7.11 23.89 2.35
C ALA A 312 6.96 25.27 3.01
N ALA A 313 6.27 25.34 4.15
CA ALA A 313 6.05 26.58 4.88
C ALA A 313 7.33 27.20 5.47
N THR A 314 8.44 26.44 5.58
CA THR A 314 9.72 27.01 6.03
C THR A 314 10.40 27.87 4.96
N GLY A 315 9.99 27.73 3.69
CA GLY A 315 10.67 28.36 2.56
C GLY A 315 11.98 27.68 2.13
N ASN A 316 12.41 26.62 2.84
CA ASN A 316 13.69 25.96 2.58
C ASN A 316 13.57 24.66 1.76
N LEU A 317 12.35 24.27 1.36
CA LEU A 317 12.09 23.06 0.58
C LEU A 317 11.87 23.38 -0.91
N HIS A 318 12.68 22.79 -1.78
CA HIS A 318 12.47 22.76 -3.23
C HIS A 318 12.05 21.36 -3.67
N VAL A 319 10.97 21.26 -4.45
CA VAL A 319 10.44 19.96 -4.90
C VAL A 319 10.63 19.78 -6.40
N ARG A 320 11.27 18.69 -6.81
CA ARG A 320 11.40 18.27 -8.20
C ARG A 320 10.53 17.03 -8.45
N LEU A 321 9.41 17.23 -9.15
CA LEU A 321 8.46 16.16 -9.52
C LEU A 321 8.80 15.54 -10.88
N GLY A 322 8.24 14.34 -11.15
CA GLY A 322 8.36 13.69 -12.46
C GLY A 322 9.80 13.32 -12.83
N THR A 323 10.69 13.21 -11.85
CA THR A 323 12.13 12.98 -12.06
C THR A 323 12.62 11.94 -11.08
N ARG A 324 13.61 11.13 -11.48
CA ARG A 324 14.22 10.13 -10.58
C ARG A 324 15.67 10.47 -10.35
N VAL A 325 16.17 10.10 -9.18
CA VAL A 325 17.61 9.92 -8.99
C VAL A 325 17.97 8.56 -9.58
N ARG A 326 18.90 8.53 -10.54
CA ARG A 326 19.37 7.28 -11.15
C ARG A 326 20.69 6.78 -10.56
N ARG A 327 21.45 7.66 -9.90
CA ARG A 327 22.72 7.32 -9.26
C ARG A 327 23.07 8.27 -8.13
N ILE A 328 23.59 7.72 -7.04
CA ILE A 328 24.25 8.47 -5.96
C ILE A 328 25.75 8.51 -6.26
N ARG A 329 26.36 9.70 -6.16
CA ARG A 329 27.78 9.92 -6.46
C ARG A 329 28.58 9.97 -5.17
N THR A 330 29.78 9.38 -5.19
CA THR A 330 30.68 9.36 -4.04
C THR A 330 32.09 9.82 -4.40
N ASP A 331 32.80 10.36 -3.41
CA ASP A 331 34.26 10.41 -3.36
C ASP A 331 34.71 9.56 -2.16
N ARG A 332 35.22 8.36 -2.44
CA ARG A 332 35.52 7.32 -1.45
C ARG A 332 34.29 7.00 -0.59
N ARG A 333 34.31 7.40 0.69
CA ARG A 333 33.27 7.15 1.71
C ARG A 333 32.28 8.31 1.87
N ARG A 334 32.47 9.42 1.16
CA ARG A 334 31.58 10.58 1.25
C ARG A 334 30.69 10.63 0.03
N VAL A 335 29.37 10.68 0.24
CA VAL A 335 28.44 11.04 -0.83
C VAL A 335 28.64 12.50 -1.22
N THR A 336 28.75 12.78 -2.50
CA THR A 336 28.99 14.14 -3.04
C THR A 336 27.77 14.74 -3.72
N GLY A 337 26.75 13.92 -3.98
CA GLY A 337 25.53 14.36 -4.64
C GLY A 337 24.79 13.24 -5.36
N VAL A 338 23.88 13.64 -6.24
CA VAL A 338 23.00 12.76 -7.00
C VAL A 338 22.99 13.12 -8.49
N GLU A 339 22.66 12.14 -9.31
CA GLU A 339 22.45 12.30 -10.73
C GLU A 339 21.00 11.97 -11.10
N LEU A 340 20.34 12.91 -11.77
CA LEU A 340 18.93 12.81 -12.15
C LEU A 340 18.76 12.17 -13.52
N THR A 341 17.57 11.65 -13.82
CA THR A 341 17.25 11.06 -15.13
C THR A 341 17.27 12.06 -16.29
N ASP A 342 17.08 13.35 -16.01
CA ASP A 342 17.24 14.43 -17.01
C ASP A 342 18.71 14.82 -17.28
N GLY A 343 19.67 14.12 -16.66
CA GLY A 343 21.11 14.36 -16.80
C GLY A 343 21.67 15.42 -15.85
N SER A 344 20.83 16.08 -15.05
CA SER A 344 21.30 17.04 -14.05
C SER A 344 22.12 16.36 -12.95
N VAL A 345 23.22 17.01 -12.57
CA VAL A 345 24.04 16.61 -11.42
C VAL A 345 23.89 17.65 -10.33
N VAL A 346 23.47 17.21 -9.15
CA VAL A 346 23.24 18.07 -7.98
C VAL A 346 24.19 17.65 -6.88
N THR A 347 25.02 18.57 -6.38
CA THR A 347 25.88 18.29 -5.22
C THR A 347 25.10 18.47 -3.93
N ALA A 348 25.45 17.68 -2.91
CA ALA A 348 24.80 17.74 -1.61
C ALA A 348 25.77 17.42 -0.47
N ASP A 349 25.59 18.08 0.68
CA ASP A 349 26.34 17.73 1.89
C ASP A 349 25.80 16.47 2.55
N ASP A 350 24.49 16.27 2.50
CA ASP A 350 23.79 15.12 3.07
C ASP A 350 22.76 14.53 2.08
N VAL A 351 22.64 13.21 2.06
CA VAL A 351 21.66 12.50 1.20
C VAL A 351 20.81 11.55 2.04
N VAL A 352 19.50 11.59 1.82
CA VAL A 352 18.52 10.71 2.46
C VAL A 352 17.76 9.92 1.41
N VAL A 353 17.80 8.60 1.50
CA VAL A 353 17.08 7.67 0.63
C VAL A 353 15.77 7.26 1.31
N ALA A 354 14.66 7.51 0.63
CA ALA A 354 13.31 7.16 1.07
C ALA A 354 12.39 6.81 -0.11
N ALA A 355 12.94 6.08 -1.10
CA ALA A 355 12.27 5.74 -2.36
C ALA A 355 11.27 4.57 -2.23
N GLY A 356 11.14 3.96 -1.04
CA GLY A 356 10.37 2.75 -0.81
C GLY A 356 11.24 1.50 -0.93
N ALA A 357 10.83 0.39 -0.31
CA ALA A 357 11.72 -0.74 -0.09
C ALA A 357 12.39 -1.26 -1.36
N VAL A 358 11.63 -1.43 -2.45
CA VAL A 358 12.19 -1.90 -3.71
C VAL A 358 13.13 -0.88 -4.35
N GLU A 359 12.68 0.37 -4.51
CA GLU A 359 13.43 1.39 -5.27
C GLU A 359 14.64 1.93 -4.49
N SER A 360 14.61 1.92 -3.16
CA SER A 360 15.78 2.27 -2.32
C SER A 360 16.91 1.26 -2.51
N ALA A 361 16.61 -0.04 -2.49
CA ALA A 361 17.61 -1.06 -2.77
C ALA A 361 18.09 -1.00 -4.23
N ARG A 362 17.17 -0.81 -5.19
CA ARG A 362 17.51 -0.65 -6.61
C ARG A 362 18.46 0.53 -6.82
N LEU A 363 18.19 1.68 -6.22
CA LEU A 363 19.03 2.87 -6.33
C LEU A 363 20.45 2.63 -5.79
N LEU A 364 20.57 2.00 -4.61
CA LEU A 364 21.87 1.66 -4.03
C LEU A 364 22.65 0.70 -4.95
N LEU A 365 22.00 -0.33 -5.50
CA LEU A 365 22.60 -1.24 -6.48
C LEU A 365 23.00 -0.54 -7.79
N CYS A 366 22.23 0.45 -8.24
CA CYS A 366 22.54 1.29 -9.40
C CYS A 366 23.60 2.36 -9.12
N SER A 367 24.19 2.39 -7.92
CA SER A 367 25.17 3.41 -7.51
C SER A 367 26.54 2.82 -7.18
N PRO A 368 27.21 2.09 -8.10
CA PRO A 368 28.52 1.52 -7.83
C PRO A 368 29.59 2.61 -7.67
N SER A 369 30.66 2.27 -6.96
CA SER A 369 31.90 3.07 -6.86
C SER A 369 33.12 2.18 -6.98
N ASP A 370 34.32 2.75 -7.11
CA ASP A 370 35.57 1.96 -7.18
C ASP A 370 35.79 1.10 -5.90
N HIS A 371 35.23 1.52 -4.75
CA HIS A 371 35.31 0.77 -3.50
C HIS A 371 34.12 -0.17 -3.26
N GLU A 372 33.05 -0.01 -4.02
CA GLU A 372 31.77 -0.72 -3.89
C GLU A 372 31.21 -1.04 -5.29
N PRO A 373 31.86 -1.96 -6.02
CA PRO A 373 31.56 -2.19 -7.44
C PRO A 373 30.17 -2.80 -7.66
N ASP A 374 29.61 -3.46 -6.65
CA ASP A 374 28.30 -4.11 -6.68
C ASP A 374 27.17 -3.24 -6.08
N GLY A 375 27.42 -1.94 -5.93
CA GLY A 375 26.46 -0.96 -5.41
C GLY A 375 26.81 -0.44 -4.03
N LEU A 376 26.30 0.76 -3.74
CA LEU A 376 26.59 1.52 -2.53
C LEU A 376 26.09 0.80 -1.28
N GLY A 377 26.94 0.63 -0.27
CA GLY A 377 26.66 -0.12 0.95
C GLY A 377 26.62 -1.65 0.76
N ASN A 378 27.00 -2.17 -0.41
CA ASN A 378 26.76 -3.58 -0.76
C ASN A 378 28.00 -4.50 -0.71
N ASN A 379 29.08 -4.09 -0.03
CA ASN A 379 30.32 -4.90 0.06
C ASN A 379 30.17 -6.27 0.75
N HIS A 380 29.02 -6.52 1.39
CA HIS A 380 28.68 -7.80 2.01
C HIS A 380 27.42 -8.45 1.42
N ASP A 381 27.02 -8.04 0.20
CA ASP A 381 25.84 -8.54 -0.52
C ASP A 381 24.55 -8.48 0.32
N GLN A 382 24.34 -7.41 1.09
CA GLN A 382 23.14 -7.25 1.92
C GLN A 382 22.04 -6.43 1.24
N VAL A 383 22.39 -5.57 0.29
CA VAL A 383 21.40 -4.72 -0.40
C VAL A 383 20.44 -5.58 -1.22
N GLY A 384 19.15 -5.33 -1.01
CA GLY A 384 18.04 -6.01 -1.65
C GLY A 384 17.59 -7.29 -0.95
N ARG A 385 18.37 -7.87 -0.02
CA ARG A 385 18.00 -9.10 0.71
C ARG A 385 16.86 -8.86 1.70
N TYR A 386 16.21 -9.95 2.14
CA TYR A 386 15.16 -9.94 3.16
C TYR A 386 13.92 -9.14 2.74
N LEU A 387 13.66 -9.09 1.43
CA LEU A 387 12.43 -8.53 0.89
C LEU A 387 11.25 -9.28 1.49
N GLN A 388 10.35 -8.52 2.10
CA GLN A 388 9.15 -9.00 2.78
C GLN A 388 7.98 -8.10 2.40
N GLY A 389 6.77 -8.63 2.44
CA GLY A 389 5.51 -7.89 2.35
C GLY A 389 4.56 -8.36 3.43
N HIS A 390 3.37 -8.80 3.04
CA HIS A 390 2.60 -9.77 3.82
C HIS A 390 1.79 -10.68 2.91
N VAL A 391 1.59 -11.91 3.36
CA VAL A 391 0.42 -12.69 2.96
C VAL A 391 -0.78 -12.17 3.77
N TYR A 392 -1.97 -12.13 3.17
CA TYR A 392 -3.20 -11.74 3.87
C TYR A 392 -4.06 -12.97 4.18
N GLY A 393 -4.42 -13.12 5.44
CA GLY A 393 -5.42 -14.07 5.91
C GLY A 393 -6.78 -13.38 6.05
N GLY A 394 -7.86 -14.09 5.76
CA GLY A 394 -9.20 -13.53 5.89
C GLY A 394 -10.29 -14.37 5.25
N ALA A 395 -11.51 -13.86 5.30
CA ALA A 395 -12.68 -14.51 4.74
C ALA A 395 -13.69 -13.49 4.19
N ILE A 396 -14.54 -13.97 3.28
CA ILE A 396 -15.72 -13.27 2.78
C ILE A 396 -16.98 -13.91 3.35
N GLY A 397 -17.88 -13.10 3.88
CA GLY A 397 -19.15 -13.52 4.48
C GLY A 397 -20.33 -13.01 3.68
N VAL A 398 -21.32 -13.87 3.42
CA VAL A 398 -22.59 -13.52 2.78
C VAL A 398 -23.72 -13.62 3.78
N PHE A 399 -24.59 -12.60 3.81
CA PHE A 399 -25.68 -12.42 4.75
C PHE A 399 -27.02 -12.38 4.02
N ASP A 400 -28.09 -12.77 4.70
CA ASP A 400 -29.44 -12.62 4.12
C ASP A 400 -29.89 -11.13 4.13
N ASP A 401 -29.42 -10.36 5.12
CA ASP A 401 -29.65 -8.92 5.28
C ASP A 401 -28.51 -8.04 4.74
N GLU A 402 -28.79 -6.76 4.51
CA GLU A 402 -27.77 -5.81 4.06
C GLU A 402 -26.83 -5.43 5.23
N VAL A 403 -25.53 -5.64 5.03
CA VAL A 403 -24.47 -5.40 6.03
C VAL A 403 -23.48 -4.32 5.61
N VAL A 404 -23.61 -3.79 4.39
CA VAL A 404 -22.82 -2.66 3.89
C VAL A 404 -23.69 -1.40 3.85
N ASP A 405 -23.40 -0.46 4.76
CA ASP A 405 -24.07 0.84 4.86
C ASP A 405 -23.51 1.88 3.87
N LEU A 406 -22.40 1.56 3.21
CA LEU A 406 -21.64 2.45 2.34
C LEU A 406 -21.24 3.73 3.09
N VAL A 407 -20.80 3.66 4.34
CA VAL A 407 -20.26 4.81 5.07
C VAL A 407 -18.76 4.61 5.27
N GLY A 408 -17.96 5.54 4.73
CA GLY A 408 -16.50 5.45 4.82
C GLY A 408 -15.93 5.91 6.17
N PRO A 409 -14.68 5.53 6.49
CA PRO A 409 -13.76 4.75 5.65
C PRO A 409 -14.04 3.24 5.60
N GLY A 410 -14.83 2.71 6.55
CA GLY A 410 -15.15 1.29 6.67
C GLY A 410 -14.56 0.66 7.93
N PRO A 411 -13.21 0.54 8.06
CA PRO A 411 -12.60 -0.18 9.16
C PRO A 411 -12.87 0.52 10.49
N SER A 412 -13.36 -0.27 11.44
CA SER A 412 -13.80 0.21 12.74
C SER A 412 -13.41 -0.75 13.86
N ILE A 413 -13.20 -2.05 13.57
CA ILE A 413 -12.94 -3.10 14.55
C ILE A 413 -11.86 -4.08 14.11
N SER A 414 -10.99 -4.44 15.03
CA SER A 414 -9.98 -5.49 14.85
C SER A 414 -9.87 -6.35 16.09
N THR A 415 -9.30 -7.54 15.94
CA THR A 415 -8.78 -8.35 17.05
C THR A 415 -7.25 -8.46 16.94
N HIS A 416 -6.58 -8.41 18.09
CA HIS A 416 -5.13 -8.60 18.20
C HIS A 416 -4.75 -9.99 18.77
N ASP A 417 -5.73 -10.81 19.10
CA ASP A 417 -5.56 -12.07 19.82
C ASP A 417 -4.67 -13.07 19.07
N PHE A 418 -4.51 -12.89 17.76
CA PHE A 418 -3.75 -13.78 16.88
C PHE A 418 -2.40 -13.22 16.45
N ARG A 419 -1.97 -12.07 16.97
CA ARG A 419 -0.76 -11.39 16.52
C ARG A 419 0.53 -12.14 16.92
N HIS A 420 0.50 -12.78 18.08
CA HIS A 420 1.57 -13.61 18.66
C HIS A 420 0.96 -14.70 19.53
N HIS A 421 1.82 -15.61 20.03
CA HIS A 421 1.46 -16.67 20.99
C HIS A 421 0.35 -17.62 20.51
N VAL A 422 0.28 -17.87 19.21
CA VAL A 422 -0.55 -18.92 18.63
C VAL A 422 0.29 -20.19 18.53
N ASP A 423 -0.18 -21.27 19.16
CA ASP A 423 0.52 -22.56 19.17
C ASP A 423 0.82 -23.05 17.75
N GLY A 424 2.09 -23.38 17.50
CA GLY A 424 2.57 -23.87 16.21
C GLY A 424 2.80 -22.81 15.14
N LEU A 425 2.62 -21.51 15.45
CA LEU A 425 2.94 -20.40 14.55
C LEU A 425 4.07 -19.52 15.09
N VAL A 426 4.92 -19.06 14.17
CA VAL A 426 5.92 -18.02 14.42
C VAL A 426 5.31 -16.67 14.05
N GLY A 427 5.18 -15.78 15.03
CA GLY A 427 4.41 -14.55 14.88
C GLY A 427 2.91 -14.83 14.82
N GLY A 428 2.25 -14.25 13.81
CA GLY A 428 0.80 -14.27 13.67
C GLY A 428 0.32 -13.06 12.87
N GLY A 429 -0.88 -12.56 13.14
CA GLY A 429 -1.38 -11.35 12.51
C GLY A 429 -2.65 -10.83 13.14
N ILE A 430 -3.15 -9.73 12.59
CA ILE A 430 -4.46 -9.18 12.97
C ILE A 430 -5.48 -9.47 11.88
N ILE A 431 -6.77 -9.42 12.24
CA ILE A 431 -7.86 -9.34 11.26
C ILE A 431 -8.77 -8.16 11.61
N VAL A 432 -9.26 -7.48 10.58
CA VAL A 432 -9.94 -6.19 10.63
C VAL A 432 -11.16 -6.23 9.71
N ASP A 433 -12.23 -5.52 10.06
CA ASP A 433 -13.30 -5.24 9.10
C ASP A 433 -12.81 -4.38 7.92
N GLU A 434 -13.33 -4.67 6.73
CA GLU A 434 -12.79 -4.12 5.49
C GLU A 434 -13.24 -2.66 5.22
N PHE A 435 -12.45 -1.97 4.40
CA PHE A 435 -12.87 -0.71 3.78
C PHE A 435 -14.13 -0.88 2.93
N VAL A 436 -14.88 0.20 2.70
CA VAL A 436 -15.99 0.13 1.75
C VAL A 436 -15.43 -0.16 0.36
N PRO A 437 -15.74 -1.32 -0.25
CA PRO A 437 -15.17 -1.66 -1.55
C PRO A 437 -15.79 -0.82 -2.65
N THR A 438 -15.00 -0.54 -3.70
CA THR A 438 -15.56 -0.04 -4.96
C THR A 438 -16.42 -1.12 -5.63
N PRO A 439 -17.32 -0.77 -6.56
CA PRO A 439 -18.03 -1.76 -7.38
C PRO A 439 -17.08 -2.74 -8.08
N LEU A 440 -15.99 -2.25 -8.66
CA LEU A 440 -14.97 -3.12 -9.27
C LEU A 440 -14.30 -4.04 -8.25
N GLY A 441 -13.96 -3.54 -7.06
CA GLY A 441 -13.41 -4.36 -5.98
C GLY A 441 -14.38 -5.45 -5.54
N THR A 442 -15.66 -5.09 -5.40
CA THR A 442 -16.74 -6.02 -5.04
C THR A 442 -16.91 -7.12 -6.09
N TYR A 443 -16.89 -6.77 -7.39
CA TYR A 443 -16.92 -7.75 -8.49
C TYR A 443 -15.77 -8.75 -8.35
N ARG A 444 -14.54 -8.25 -8.19
CA ARG A 444 -13.34 -9.08 -8.03
C ARG A 444 -13.44 -10.01 -6.82
N TYR A 445 -13.95 -9.53 -5.70
CA TYR A 445 -14.09 -10.34 -4.48
C TYR A 445 -15.13 -11.44 -4.64
N LEU A 446 -16.31 -11.12 -5.17
CA LEU A 446 -17.37 -12.10 -5.38
C LEU A 446 -16.96 -13.14 -6.44
N ARG A 447 -16.29 -12.71 -7.52
CA ARG A 447 -15.80 -13.62 -8.56
C ARG A 447 -14.70 -14.54 -8.05
N ALA A 448 -13.72 -14.01 -7.32
CA ALA A 448 -12.64 -14.82 -6.74
C ALA A 448 -13.18 -15.86 -5.74
N ALA A 449 -14.25 -15.54 -5.03
CA ALA A 449 -14.93 -16.45 -4.10
C ALA A 449 -15.90 -17.44 -4.78
N GLY A 450 -16.08 -17.36 -6.10
CA GLY A 450 -17.03 -18.20 -6.84
C GLY A 450 -18.50 -17.92 -6.51
N LEU A 451 -18.81 -16.75 -5.93
CA LEU A 451 -20.17 -16.36 -5.55
C LEU A 451 -20.98 -15.80 -6.73
N ILE A 452 -20.29 -15.37 -7.79
CA ILE A 452 -20.87 -14.96 -9.08
C ILE A 452 -20.01 -15.54 -10.22
N GLY A 453 -20.64 -15.77 -11.38
CA GLY A 453 -19.92 -16.07 -12.62
C GLY A 453 -19.25 -14.82 -13.22
N ALA A 454 -18.45 -15.01 -14.27
CA ALA A 454 -17.80 -13.90 -14.98
C ALA A 454 -18.73 -13.19 -16.00
N HIS A 455 -19.84 -13.81 -16.40
CA HIS A 455 -20.68 -13.29 -17.47
C HIS A 455 -22.16 -13.67 -17.33
N GLY A 456 -23.01 -13.02 -18.12
CA GLY A 456 -24.44 -13.29 -18.24
C GLY A 456 -25.30 -12.63 -17.17
N LEU A 457 -26.62 -12.79 -17.33
CA LEU A 457 -27.61 -12.08 -16.51
C LEU A 457 -27.53 -12.49 -15.03
N ALA A 458 -27.27 -13.77 -14.75
CA ALA A 458 -27.12 -14.28 -13.39
C ALA A 458 -25.93 -13.63 -12.66
N ALA A 459 -24.81 -13.38 -13.34
CA ALA A 459 -23.67 -12.69 -12.75
C ALA A 459 -23.99 -11.24 -12.40
N LYS A 460 -24.63 -10.50 -13.32
CA LYS A 460 -25.07 -9.10 -13.10
C LYS A 460 -26.08 -8.99 -11.95
N GLN A 461 -27.07 -9.88 -11.90
CA GLN A 461 -28.07 -9.92 -10.83
C GLN A 461 -27.44 -10.35 -9.49
N GLY A 462 -26.51 -11.31 -9.51
CA GLY A 462 -25.73 -11.72 -8.35
C GLY A 462 -24.92 -10.56 -7.78
N MET A 463 -24.26 -9.78 -8.63
CA MET A 463 -23.56 -8.56 -8.22
C MET A 463 -24.52 -7.57 -7.54
N ARG A 464 -25.67 -7.30 -8.15
CA ARG A 464 -26.71 -6.41 -7.59
C ARG A 464 -27.21 -6.88 -6.22
N HIS A 465 -27.41 -8.18 -6.06
CA HIS A 465 -27.95 -8.76 -4.84
C HIS A 465 -26.92 -8.81 -3.70
N LEU A 466 -25.69 -9.24 -4.02
CA LEU A 466 -24.65 -9.56 -3.04
C LEU A 466 -23.80 -8.36 -2.63
N ALA A 467 -23.69 -7.32 -3.45
CA ALA A 467 -22.79 -6.19 -3.17
C ALA A 467 -23.03 -5.52 -1.80
N ARG A 468 -24.28 -5.49 -1.32
CA ARG A 468 -24.64 -4.93 0.00
C ARG A 468 -24.82 -5.99 1.10
N ARG A 469 -24.74 -7.27 0.74
CA ARG A 469 -24.94 -8.43 1.61
C ARG A 469 -23.66 -9.22 1.84
N MET A 470 -22.53 -8.61 1.51
CA MET A 470 -21.23 -9.22 1.61
C MET A 470 -20.32 -8.33 2.44
N GLN A 471 -19.62 -8.93 3.39
CA GLN A 471 -18.60 -8.27 4.20
C GLN A 471 -17.33 -9.12 4.26
N ARG A 472 -16.23 -8.47 4.59
CA ARG A 472 -14.91 -9.09 4.68
C ARG A 472 -14.28 -8.79 6.03
N VAL A 473 -13.56 -9.78 6.55
CA VAL A 473 -12.66 -9.63 7.69
C VAL A 473 -11.30 -10.17 7.26
N VAL A 474 -10.28 -9.31 7.27
CA VAL A 474 -8.97 -9.60 6.68
C VAL A 474 -7.85 -8.91 7.42
N GLY A 475 -6.63 -9.42 7.28
CA GLY A 475 -5.46 -8.66 7.69
C GLY A 475 -4.13 -9.33 7.35
N PRO A 476 -3.04 -8.60 7.58
CA PRO A 476 -1.69 -9.06 7.26
C PRO A 476 -1.19 -10.12 8.24
N VAL A 477 -0.40 -11.05 7.71
CA VAL A 477 0.40 -12.03 8.46
C VAL A 477 1.84 -11.52 8.62
N GLN A 478 2.46 -11.76 9.77
CA GLN A 478 3.89 -11.63 9.96
C GLN A 478 4.61 -12.64 9.06
N GLU A 479 5.13 -12.14 7.93
CA GLU A 479 5.91 -12.95 7.00
C GLU A 479 7.30 -13.23 7.58
N LEU A 480 7.79 -14.46 7.44
CA LEU A 480 9.14 -14.80 7.84
C LEU A 480 10.13 -14.28 6.80
N THR A 481 11.16 -13.57 7.28
CA THR A 481 12.22 -13.11 6.41
C THR A 481 13.01 -14.28 5.86
N SER A 482 13.50 -14.14 4.63
CA SER A 482 14.45 -15.08 4.03
C SER A 482 15.55 -14.31 3.30
N ALA A 483 16.80 -14.76 3.42
CA ALA A 483 17.92 -14.17 2.70
C ALA A 483 17.80 -14.36 1.17
N GLY A 484 17.02 -15.36 0.73
CA GLY A 484 16.72 -15.64 -0.67
C GLY A 484 15.64 -14.73 -1.27
N SER A 485 14.75 -14.19 -0.43
CA SER A 485 13.75 -13.20 -0.84
C SER A 485 14.44 -11.85 -1.03
N ARG A 486 14.59 -11.41 -2.29
CA ARG A 486 15.40 -10.22 -2.59
C ARG A 486 15.08 -9.50 -3.88
N VAL A 487 15.45 -8.22 -3.89
CA VAL A 487 15.58 -7.33 -5.05
C VAL A 487 16.98 -7.46 -5.65
N ARG A 488 17.06 -7.57 -6.98
CA ARG A 488 18.28 -7.47 -7.78
C ARG A 488 18.05 -6.55 -8.98
N LEU A 489 19.12 -6.17 -9.66
CA LEU A 489 19.02 -5.55 -10.98
C LEU A 489 18.80 -6.63 -12.05
N ASP A 490 17.88 -6.39 -12.96
CA ASP A 490 17.73 -7.22 -14.16
C ASP A 490 18.91 -6.97 -15.10
N PRO A 491 19.63 -8.01 -15.56
CA PRO A 491 20.79 -7.84 -16.44
C PRO A 491 20.41 -7.49 -17.89
N SER A 492 19.14 -7.62 -18.26
CA SER A 492 18.68 -7.55 -19.66
C SER A 492 17.55 -6.55 -19.90
N VAL A 493 16.81 -6.20 -18.85
CA VAL A 493 15.64 -5.32 -18.95
C VAL A 493 15.95 -3.99 -18.26
N THR A 494 15.73 -2.91 -18.98
CA THR A 494 15.84 -1.53 -18.47
C THR A 494 14.48 -0.86 -18.54
N ASP A 495 14.27 0.15 -17.69
CA ASP A 495 13.11 1.02 -17.81
C ASP A 495 13.28 2.04 -18.93
N ALA A 496 12.27 2.90 -19.12
CA ALA A 496 12.27 3.93 -20.15
C ALA A 496 13.43 4.94 -20.04
N ASP A 497 14.07 5.04 -18.88
CA ASP A 497 15.23 5.92 -18.63
C ASP A 497 16.57 5.18 -18.80
N GLY A 498 16.55 3.92 -19.28
CA GLY A 498 17.74 3.08 -19.46
C GLY A 498 18.32 2.53 -18.16
N VAL A 499 17.61 2.62 -17.03
CA VAL A 499 18.06 2.10 -15.73
C VAL A 499 17.59 0.64 -15.58
N PRO A 500 18.47 -0.32 -15.20
CA PRO A 500 18.08 -1.71 -14.98
C PRO A 500 16.86 -1.83 -14.06
N VAL A 501 15.85 -2.62 -14.44
CA VAL A 501 14.63 -2.79 -13.61
C VAL A 501 14.89 -3.66 -12.39
N ALA A 502 14.03 -3.55 -11.38
CA ALA A 502 14.06 -4.46 -10.24
C ALA A 502 13.60 -5.87 -10.67
N ARG A 503 14.41 -6.89 -10.35
CA ARG A 503 14.07 -8.30 -10.46
C ARG A 503 13.89 -8.90 -9.07
N PHE A 504 12.74 -9.49 -8.82
CA PHE A 504 12.43 -10.16 -7.56
C PHE A 504 12.77 -11.64 -7.61
N SER A 505 13.17 -12.19 -6.46
CA SER A 505 13.34 -13.62 -6.22
C SER A 505 12.95 -13.95 -4.79
N GLY A 506 12.67 -15.21 -4.50
CA GLY A 506 12.20 -15.67 -3.20
C GLY A 506 10.86 -16.38 -3.29
N GLY A 507 10.34 -16.78 -2.14
CA GLY A 507 9.06 -17.45 -2.00
C GLY A 507 8.55 -17.31 -0.57
N LEU A 508 7.34 -17.79 -0.34
CA LEU A 508 6.70 -17.76 0.97
C LEU A 508 7.16 -18.93 1.84
N HIS A 509 7.39 -18.69 3.12
CA HIS A 509 7.71 -19.72 4.08
C HIS A 509 6.46 -20.54 4.45
N ALA A 510 6.64 -21.80 4.83
CA ALA A 510 5.52 -22.68 5.21
C ALA A 510 4.69 -22.11 6.38
N ASN A 511 5.35 -21.41 7.31
CA ASN A 511 4.71 -20.68 8.41
C ASN A 511 3.75 -19.59 7.90
N ASP A 512 4.13 -18.84 6.85
CA ASP A 512 3.30 -17.74 6.33
C ASP A 512 1.98 -18.27 5.79
N LEU A 513 2.03 -19.40 5.07
CA LEU A 513 0.86 -20.10 4.55
C LEU A 513 0.02 -20.72 5.68
N ALA A 514 0.66 -21.23 6.74
CA ALA A 514 -0.04 -21.77 7.90
C ALA A 514 -0.79 -20.67 8.67
N ALA A 515 -0.12 -19.54 8.93
CA ALA A 515 -0.72 -18.39 9.59
C ALA A 515 -1.83 -17.76 8.73
N GLN A 516 -1.68 -17.70 7.41
CA GLN A 516 -2.75 -17.27 6.51
C GLN A 516 -4.01 -18.13 6.66
N ARG A 517 -3.86 -19.47 6.60
CA ARG A 517 -4.98 -20.40 6.75
C ARG A 517 -5.65 -20.23 8.11
N PHE A 518 -4.85 -20.16 9.18
CA PHE A 518 -5.34 -19.95 10.53
C PHE A 518 -6.18 -18.66 10.63
N LEU A 519 -5.65 -17.51 10.19
CA LEU A 519 -6.40 -16.25 10.21
C LEU A 519 -7.64 -16.29 9.32
N GLY A 520 -7.60 -16.98 8.18
CA GLY A 520 -8.75 -17.17 7.30
C GLY A 520 -9.87 -17.98 7.97
N GLU A 521 -9.52 -19.04 8.70
CA GLU A 521 -10.48 -19.82 9.48
C GLU A 521 -11.08 -18.98 10.62
N ARG A 522 -10.26 -18.25 11.39
CA ARG A 522 -10.75 -17.35 12.45
C ARG A 522 -11.65 -16.25 11.91
N ALA A 523 -11.32 -15.66 10.76
CA ALA A 523 -12.17 -14.68 10.11
C ALA A 523 -13.52 -15.27 9.68
N ALA A 524 -13.52 -16.50 9.13
CA ALA A 524 -14.76 -17.16 8.75
C ALA A 524 -15.63 -17.50 9.97
N ASP A 525 -15.03 -17.94 11.08
CA ASP A 525 -15.75 -18.19 12.34
C ASP A 525 -16.36 -16.91 12.89
N TRP A 526 -15.63 -15.79 12.85
CA TRP A 526 -16.14 -14.50 13.28
C TRP A 526 -17.32 -14.02 12.42
N LEU A 527 -17.24 -14.18 11.09
CA LEU A 527 -18.33 -13.86 10.17
C LEU A 527 -19.56 -14.75 10.40
N ARG A 528 -19.38 -16.07 10.65
CA ARG A 528 -20.48 -16.99 10.98
C ARG A 528 -21.15 -16.62 12.30
N ALA A 529 -20.38 -16.29 13.33
CA ALA A 529 -20.89 -15.80 14.60
C ALA A 529 -21.64 -14.47 14.45
N ALA A 530 -21.26 -13.64 13.47
CA ALA A 530 -21.99 -12.45 13.07
C ALA A 530 -23.26 -12.76 12.26
N GLY A 531 -23.55 -14.02 11.92
CA GLY A 531 -24.76 -14.43 11.19
C GLY A 531 -24.58 -14.53 9.68
N ALA A 532 -23.35 -14.67 9.17
CA ALA A 532 -23.14 -15.00 7.77
C ALA A 532 -23.69 -16.41 7.47
N ARG A 533 -24.53 -16.52 6.45
CA ARG A 533 -25.04 -17.81 5.96
C ARG A 533 -23.93 -18.61 5.28
N THR A 534 -23.01 -17.92 4.64
CA THR A 534 -21.84 -18.48 3.98
C THR A 534 -20.62 -17.68 4.39
N ALA A 535 -19.55 -18.35 4.81
CA ALA A 535 -18.25 -17.72 5.08
C ALA A 535 -17.14 -18.53 4.42
N ILE A 536 -16.43 -17.90 3.47
CA ILE A 536 -15.42 -18.53 2.61
C ILE A 536 -14.05 -17.92 2.97
N PRO A 537 -13.14 -18.70 3.60
CA PRO A 537 -11.76 -18.30 3.78
C PRO A 537 -11.04 -18.08 2.45
N TYR A 538 -10.02 -17.24 2.45
CA TYR A 538 -9.20 -17.02 1.26
C TYR A 538 -8.34 -18.23 0.92
N GLY A 539 -8.18 -18.48 -0.38
CA GLY A 539 -7.28 -19.50 -0.89
C GLY A 539 -5.80 -19.13 -0.69
N PRO A 540 -4.90 -20.13 -0.74
CA PRO A 540 -3.47 -19.87 -0.62
C PRO A 540 -2.97 -19.06 -1.83
N PRO A 541 -2.06 -18.10 -1.64
CA PRO A 541 -1.38 -17.44 -2.76
C PRO A 541 -0.38 -18.40 -3.43
N PRO A 542 0.13 -18.05 -4.62
CA PRO A 542 1.31 -18.70 -5.18
C PRO A 542 2.50 -18.61 -4.21
N ALA A 543 3.06 -19.76 -3.83
CA ALA A 543 4.12 -19.85 -2.82
C ALA A 543 5.53 -19.63 -3.39
N ASP A 544 5.71 -19.75 -4.70
CA ASP A 544 6.99 -19.69 -5.42
C ASP A 544 7.46 -18.26 -5.75
N ARG A 545 6.77 -17.25 -5.19
CA ARG A 545 7.05 -15.83 -5.43
C ARG A 545 6.98 -15.06 -4.11
N PRO A 546 7.81 -14.01 -3.93
CA PRO A 546 7.74 -13.20 -2.72
C PRO A 546 6.44 -12.41 -2.65
N SER A 547 5.93 -12.13 -1.45
CA SER A 547 4.81 -11.19 -1.30
C SER A 547 5.31 -9.76 -1.48
N VAL A 548 5.08 -9.20 -2.66
CA VAL A 548 5.52 -7.84 -3.01
C VAL A 548 4.36 -6.92 -3.36
N GLY A 549 3.11 -7.34 -3.13
CA GLY A 549 1.94 -6.56 -3.53
C GLY A 549 1.72 -5.29 -2.70
N GLN A 550 2.02 -5.32 -1.39
CA GLN A 550 1.83 -4.23 -0.44
C GLN A 550 2.80 -4.38 0.74
N HIS A 551 2.99 -3.29 1.51
CA HIS A 551 3.80 -3.26 2.73
C HIS A 551 5.23 -3.78 2.56
N GLN A 552 5.86 -3.51 1.42
CA GLN A 552 7.22 -3.97 1.16
C GLN A 552 8.22 -3.39 2.17
N ALA A 553 9.13 -4.23 2.66
CA ALA A 553 10.14 -3.84 3.64
C ALA A 553 11.42 -4.69 3.55
N GLY A 554 12.41 -4.39 4.40
CA GLY A 554 13.57 -5.26 4.68
C GLY A 554 14.78 -5.23 3.75
N THR A 555 14.61 -4.68 2.54
CA THR A 555 15.64 -4.68 1.48
C THR A 555 16.92 -3.92 1.82
N CYS A 556 16.91 -3.06 2.84
CA CYS A 556 18.07 -2.34 3.37
C CYS A 556 18.10 -2.45 4.90
N ARG A 557 17.75 -3.64 5.44
CA ARG A 557 17.52 -3.83 6.89
C ARG A 557 18.66 -3.26 7.75
N MET A 558 18.28 -2.70 8.89
CA MET A 558 19.21 -2.23 9.90
C MET A 558 19.80 -3.39 10.71
N GLY A 559 20.98 -3.19 11.29
CA GLY A 559 21.62 -4.14 12.19
C GLY A 559 22.85 -3.54 12.85
N THR A 560 23.63 -4.37 13.55
CA THR A 560 24.84 -3.95 14.28
C THR A 560 26.15 -4.39 13.60
N ASP A 561 26.06 -5.16 12.50
CA ASP A 561 27.20 -5.63 11.71
C ASP A 561 26.96 -5.38 10.21
N PRO A 562 27.89 -4.71 9.49
CA PRO A 562 27.81 -4.55 8.03
C PRO A 562 27.77 -5.87 7.25
N ARG A 563 28.21 -6.99 7.84
CA ARG A 563 28.13 -8.32 7.21
C ARG A 563 26.71 -8.88 7.13
N SER A 564 25.78 -8.35 7.91
CA SER A 564 24.41 -8.86 8.03
C SER A 564 23.33 -7.80 7.83
N SER A 565 23.71 -6.54 7.57
CA SER A 565 22.79 -5.40 7.44
C SER A 565 23.32 -4.37 6.44
N VAL A 566 22.43 -3.52 5.92
CA VAL A 566 22.79 -2.41 5.00
C VAL A 566 22.99 -1.11 5.77
N THR A 567 22.21 -0.92 6.83
CA THR A 567 22.27 0.27 7.67
C THR A 567 22.60 -0.07 9.11
N ASP A 568 23.20 0.89 9.81
CA ASP A 568 23.29 0.84 11.27
C ASP A 568 21.93 1.21 11.92
N PRO A 569 21.79 1.13 13.25
CA PRO A 569 20.51 1.45 13.91
C PRO A 569 20.09 2.91 13.75
N ALA A 570 20.99 3.82 13.36
CA ALA A 570 20.69 5.22 13.06
C ALA A 570 20.33 5.43 11.58
N GLY A 571 20.07 4.35 10.82
CA GLY A 571 19.71 4.39 9.41
C GLY A 571 20.87 4.80 8.49
N ARG A 572 22.09 4.95 9.01
CA ARG A 572 23.26 5.31 8.21
C ARG A 572 23.72 4.10 7.40
N VAL A 573 23.95 4.28 6.11
CA VAL A 573 24.50 3.23 5.24
C VAL A 573 25.95 2.95 5.64
N TRP A 574 26.28 1.68 5.87
CA TRP A 574 27.62 1.30 6.30
C TRP A 574 28.69 1.83 5.34
N GLY A 575 29.68 2.52 5.89
CA GLY A 575 30.78 3.11 5.12
C GLY A 575 30.54 4.55 4.64
N HIS A 576 29.35 5.14 4.85
CA HIS A 576 28.99 6.48 4.38
C HIS A 576 28.38 7.35 5.47
N ASP A 577 29.11 8.35 5.98
CA ASP A 577 28.68 9.14 7.14
C ASP A 577 27.50 10.08 6.86
N ASN A 578 27.37 10.52 5.61
CA ASN A 578 26.37 11.49 5.16
C ASN A 578 25.26 10.87 4.29
N LEU A 579 25.06 9.55 4.39
CA LEU A 579 24.01 8.83 3.68
C LEU A 579 23.13 8.04 4.65
N ARG A 580 21.83 8.31 4.63
CA ARG A 580 20.83 7.58 5.44
C ARG A 580 19.71 6.99 4.60
N VAL A 581 19.13 5.91 5.09
CA VAL A 581 17.89 5.33 4.58
C VAL A 581 16.84 5.43 5.68
N VAL A 582 15.65 5.96 5.37
CA VAL A 582 14.60 6.25 6.38
C VAL A 582 13.22 5.74 5.98
N ASP A 583 13.16 4.73 5.11
CA ASP A 583 11.91 4.06 4.72
C ASP A 583 11.84 2.62 5.23
N ALA A 584 10.77 1.91 4.84
CA ALA A 584 10.49 0.54 5.25
C ALA A 584 11.58 -0.48 4.85
N SER A 585 12.48 -0.14 3.90
CA SER A 585 13.63 -1.00 3.60
C SER A 585 14.48 -1.31 4.83
N THR A 586 14.50 -0.41 5.82
CA THR A 586 15.31 -0.56 7.04
C THR A 586 14.71 -1.51 8.07
N HIS A 587 13.46 -1.92 7.94
CA HIS A 587 12.83 -2.83 8.90
C HIS A 587 13.55 -4.19 8.94
N VAL A 588 13.74 -4.75 10.13
CA VAL A 588 14.28 -6.12 10.26
C VAL A 588 13.18 -7.15 10.02
N THR A 589 12.00 -6.93 10.62
CA THR A 589 10.76 -7.68 10.42
C THR A 589 9.61 -6.68 10.21
N ASN A 590 8.53 -7.06 9.54
CA ASN A 590 7.47 -6.11 9.16
C ASN A 590 6.20 -6.13 10.04
N GLY A 591 6.20 -6.86 11.15
CA GLY A 591 5.03 -7.02 12.03
C GLY A 591 3.91 -7.87 11.42
N GLY A 592 2.94 -8.26 12.24
CA GLY A 592 1.64 -8.80 11.79
C GLY A 592 0.57 -7.73 11.54
N VAL A 593 0.98 -6.51 11.15
CA VAL A 593 0.12 -5.29 11.05
C VAL A 593 0.59 -4.37 9.92
N ASN A 594 -0.22 -3.37 9.52
CA ASN A 594 0.24 -2.35 8.56
C ASN A 594 1.43 -1.54 9.12
N PRO A 595 2.55 -1.39 8.38
CA PRO A 595 3.81 -0.91 8.96
C PRO A 595 4.00 0.62 8.93
N VAL A 596 3.10 1.38 8.29
CA VAL A 596 3.36 2.79 7.94
C VAL A 596 3.61 3.69 9.15
N LEU A 597 2.97 3.42 10.29
CA LEU A 597 3.23 4.20 11.51
C LEU A 597 4.64 3.92 12.06
N THR A 598 5.11 2.68 11.98
CA THR A 598 6.50 2.31 12.31
C THR A 598 7.48 3.01 11.38
N VAL A 599 7.16 3.14 10.09
CA VAL A 599 8.00 3.88 9.14
C VAL A 599 8.11 5.35 9.54
N PHE A 600 7.00 6.01 9.88
CA PHE A 600 7.02 7.39 10.39
C PHE A 600 7.82 7.52 11.69
N ALA A 601 7.56 6.65 12.66
CA ALA A 601 8.24 6.68 13.96
C ALA A 601 9.76 6.47 13.80
N ASN A 602 10.17 5.49 12.98
CA ASN A 602 11.58 5.23 12.75
C ASN A 602 12.27 6.36 11.99
N ALA A 603 11.59 6.99 11.02
CA ALA A 603 12.10 8.18 10.35
C ALA A 603 12.26 9.35 11.33
N PHE A 604 11.30 9.59 12.22
CA PHE A 604 11.43 10.62 13.26
C PHE A 604 12.63 10.35 14.17
N ARG A 605 12.79 9.12 14.65
CA ARG A 605 13.92 8.71 15.48
C ARG A 605 15.26 8.98 14.79
N VAL A 606 15.44 8.45 13.58
CA VAL A 606 16.69 8.61 12.81
C VAL A 606 17.01 10.08 12.56
N MET A 607 16.02 10.89 12.21
CA MET A 607 16.24 12.30 11.91
C MET A 607 16.52 13.13 13.16
N HIS A 608 15.88 12.81 14.29
CA HIS A 608 16.11 13.47 15.58
C HIS A 608 17.53 13.17 16.09
N ASP A 609 17.92 11.89 16.08
CA ASP A 609 19.28 11.45 16.44
C ASP A 609 20.35 12.14 15.58
N TRP A 610 20.09 12.28 14.28
CA TRP A 610 21.05 12.91 13.35
C TRP A 610 21.18 14.42 13.54
N LEU A 611 20.08 15.11 13.85
CA LEU A 611 20.08 16.55 14.07
C LEU A 611 20.51 16.93 15.50
N GLY A 612 20.61 15.96 16.43
CA GLY A 612 21.01 16.19 17.81
C GLY A 612 19.98 16.95 18.63
N GLU A 613 18.70 16.70 18.34
CA GLU A 613 17.54 17.37 18.96
C GLU A 613 17.09 16.70 20.27
#